data_AF-A0A357FYG2-F1
#
_entry.id   AF-A0A357FYG2-F1
#
_cell.length_a   1.000
_cell.length_b   1.000
_cell.length_c   1.000
_cell.angle_alpha   90.00
_cell.angle_beta   90.00
_cell.angle_gamma   90.00
#
_symmetry.space_group_name_H-M   'P 1'
#
loop_
_entity.id
_entity.type
_entity.pdbx_description
1 polymer ?
#
loop_
_entity_poly.entity_id
_entity_poly.type
_entity_poly.pdbx_seq_one_letter_code
_entity_poly.pdbx_strand_id
1 'polypeptide(L)'
;MAHNDNFDFSKGDYVVYPAHGVGQIEGIETQVIGGAKISLYTVTFEKERMRLKIPVMKAQSAGLRRLSTTDRLKDAITTLKGR
;
A
#
# COMPACT_ATOMS: atom_id res chain seq x y z
N MET A 1 10.42 18.53 -0.02
CA MET A 1 10.70 17.27 0.71
C MET A 1 9.38 16.74 1.23
N ALA A 2 8.74 15.82 0.50
CA ALA A 2 7.47 15.25 0.96
C ALA A 2 7.75 13.95 1.71
N HIS A 3 8.08 14.13 3.00
CA HIS A 3 8.03 13.07 4.01
C HIS A 3 6.57 12.87 4.38
N ASN A 4 6.00 11.73 4.01
CA ASN A 4 4.76 11.26 4.59
C ASN A 4 4.92 9.78 4.90
N ASP A 5 5.93 9.50 5.73
CA ASP A 5 6.30 8.15 6.16
C ASP A 5 5.61 7.81 7.48
N ASN A 6 4.29 7.99 7.54
CA ASN A 6 3.48 7.28 8.51
C ASN A 6 2.98 6.01 7.80
N PHE A 7 3.75 4.93 7.92
CA PHE A 7 3.57 3.66 7.20
C PHE A 7 2.38 2.81 7.70
N ASP A 8 1.60 3.37 8.62
CA ASP A 8 0.37 2.74 9.08
C ASP A 8 -0.74 2.99 8.06
N PHE A 9 -1.10 1.92 7.37
CA PHE A 9 -2.24 1.93 6.48
C PHE A 9 -3.52 1.57 7.23
N SER A 10 -4.60 2.26 6.90
CA SER A 10 -5.90 2.03 7.51
C SER A 10 -6.85 1.28 6.57
N LYS A 11 -7.89 0.66 7.14
CA LYS A 11 -8.98 0.10 6.35
C LYS A 11 -9.57 1.18 5.42
N GLY A 12 -9.73 0.84 4.15
CA GLY A 12 -10.23 1.73 3.12
C GLY A 12 -9.14 2.46 2.34
N ASP A 13 -7.89 2.49 2.84
CA ASP A 13 -6.78 3.11 2.12
C ASP A 13 -6.51 2.40 0.80
N TYR A 14 -6.34 3.20 -0.25
CA TYR A 14 -5.85 2.72 -1.54
C TYR A 14 -4.32 2.72 -1.57
N VAL A 15 -3.78 1.59 -1.99
CA VAL A 15 -2.35 1.29 -2.01
C VAL A 15 -1.93 0.72 -3.34
N VAL A 16 -0.64 0.84 -3.65
CA VAL A 16 -0.01 0.22 -4.81
C VAL A 16 0.94 -0.86 -4.33
N TYR A 17 0.82 -2.04 -4.90
CA TYR A 17 1.74 -3.16 -4.68
C TYR A 17 2.42 -3.56 -6.00
N PRO A 18 3.73 -3.88 -6.00
CA PRO A 18 4.43 -4.29 -7.22
C PRO A 18 3.72 -5.46 -7.91
N ALA A 19 3.82 -5.51 -9.24
CA ALA A 19 3.16 -6.47 -10.13
C ALA A 19 1.62 -6.41 -10.20
N HIS A 20 0.92 -6.05 -9.12
CA HIS A 20 -0.56 -6.11 -9.04
C HIS A 20 -1.25 -4.75 -9.14
N GLY A 21 -0.51 -3.65 -9.03
CA GLY A 21 -1.04 -2.31 -9.21
C GLY A 21 -1.83 -1.83 -7.99
N VAL A 22 -2.97 -1.17 -8.23
CA VAL A 22 -3.78 -0.54 -7.19
C VAL A 22 -4.68 -1.57 -6.51
N GLY A 23 -4.63 -1.61 -5.18
CA GLY A 23 -5.53 -2.37 -4.33
C GLY A 23 -6.07 -1.51 -3.19
N GLN A 24 -7.02 -2.06 -2.45
CA GLN A 24 -7.61 -1.43 -1.27
C GLN A 24 -7.38 -2.28 -0.03
N ILE A 25 -7.08 -1.63 1.10
CA ILE A 25 -6.88 -2.32 2.37
C ILE A 25 -8.23 -2.64 3.00
N GLU A 26 -8.49 -3.91 3.23
CA GLU A 26 -9.67 -4.38 3.95
C GLU A 26 -9.49 -4.28 5.47
N GLY A 27 -8.25 -4.35 5.95
CA GLY A 27 -7.91 -4.19 7.36
C GLY A 27 -6.59 -4.86 7.74
N ILE A 28 -6.36 -4.95 9.05
CA ILE A 28 -5.22 -5.64 9.67
C ILE A 28 -5.76 -6.84 10.45
N GLU A 29 -5.20 -8.02 10.17
CA GLU A 29 -5.54 -9.26 10.85
C GLU A 29 -4.31 -9.78 11.60
N THR A 30 -4.48 -10.31 12.81
CA THR A 30 -3.41 -10.97 13.55
C THR A 30 -3.62 -12.48 13.51
N GLN A 31 -2.61 -13.21 13.01
CA GLN A 31 -2.62 -14.67 12.95
C GLN A 31 -1.48 -15.26 13.78
N VAL A 32 -1.69 -16.47 14.31
CA VAL A 32 -0.64 -17.21 15.03
C VAL A 32 -0.03 -18.24 14.08
N ILE A 33 1.25 -18.09 13.74
CA ILE A 33 1.99 -19.00 12.86
C ILE A 33 3.20 -19.52 13.63
N GLY A 34 3.27 -20.83 13.86
CA GLY A 34 4.38 -21.45 14.61
C GLY A 34 4.51 -20.94 16.06
N GLY A 35 3.41 -20.54 16.69
CA GLY A 35 3.40 -19.96 18.04
C GLY A 35 3.71 -18.47 18.11
N ALA A 36 4.11 -17.84 17.00
CA ALA A 36 4.34 -16.40 16.93
C ALA A 36 3.09 -15.67 16.42
N LYS A 37 2.73 -14.55 17.07
CA LYS A 37 1.67 -13.63 16.61
C LYS A 37 2.22 -12.73 15.50
N ILE A 38 1.59 -12.75 14.34
CA ILE A 38 1.98 -11.98 13.16
C ILE A 38 0.80 -11.13 12.71
N SER A 39 0.99 -9.82 12.61
CA SER A 39 0.03 -8.90 12.03
C SER A 39 0.21 -8.80 10.51
N LEU A 40 -0.89 -8.88 9.79
CA LEU A 40 -0.98 -8.97 8.34
C LEU A 40 -1.95 -7.91 7.82
N TYR A 41 -1.54 -7.12 6.83
CA TYR A 41 -2.46 -6.33 6.02
C TYR A 41 -3.20 -7.24 5.06
N THR A 42 -4.52 -7.09 4.98
CA THR A 42 -5.34 -7.73 3.95
C THR A 42 -5.65 -6.70 2.87
N VAL A 43 -5.19 -6.95 1.64
CA VAL A 43 -5.36 -6.07 0.49
C VAL A 43 -6.14 -6.78 -0.61
N THR A 44 -7.15 -6.13 -1.16
CA THR A 44 -7.96 -6.64 -2.27
C THR A 44 -7.63 -5.89 -3.56
N PHE A 45 -7.42 -6.64 -4.63
CA PHE A 45 -7.14 -6.16 -5.98
C PHE A 45 -8.34 -6.50 -6.87
N GLU A 46 -9.21 -5.51 -7.11
CA GLU A 46 -10.49 -5.73 -7.80
C GLU A 46 -10.30 -6.28 -9.22
N LYS A 47 -9.31 -5.78 -9.95
CA LYS A 47 -9.04 -6.17 -11.34
C LYS A 47 -8.72 -7.66 -11.49
N GLU A 48 -8.00 -8.22 -10.52
CA GLU A 48 -7.57 -9.63 -10.51
C GLU A 48 -8.49 -10.50 -9.65
N ARG A 49 -9.50 -9.91 -8.99
CA ARG A 49 -10.35 -10.55 -7.97
C ARG A 49 -9.52 -11.32 -6.92
N MET A 50 -8.36 -10.76 -6.57
CA MET A 50 -7.39 -11.40 -5.69
C MET A 50 -7.33 -10.68 -4.35
N ARG A 51 -7.11 -11.44 -3.27
CA ARG A 51 -6.86 -10.94 -1.92
C ARG A 51 -5.48 -11.40 -1.46
N LEU A 52 -4.59 -10.47 -1.14
CA LEU A 52 -3.24 -10.75 -0.64
C LEU A 52 -3.13 -10.39 0.84
N LYS A 53 -2.38 -11.23 1.57
CA LYS A 53 -1.99 -10.95 2.96
C LYS A 53 -0.51 -10.60 3.02
N ILE A 54 -0.19 -9.41 3.50
CA ILE A 54 1.17 -8.89 3.55
C ILE A 54 1.55 -8.66 5.02
N PRO A 55 2.62 -9.29 5.54
CA PRO A 55 3.07 -9.04 6.91
C PRO A 55 3.39 -7.56 7.10
N VAL A 56 2.85 -6.94 8.15
CA VAL A 56 3.04 -5.50 8.44
C VAL A 56 4.54 -5.17 8.50
N MET A 57 5.33 -6.04 9.13
CA MET A 57 6.78 -5.91 9.25
C MET A 57 7.54 -5.87 7.90
N LYS A 58 6.96 -6.46 6.84
CA LYS A 58 7.59 -6.53 5.50
C LYS A 58 6.97 -5.58 4.49
N ALA A 59 5.88 -4.89 4.84
CA ALA A 59 5.10 -4.07 3.90
C ALA A 59 5.97 -3.07 3.11
N GLN A 60 6.85 -2.33 3.80
CA GLN A 60 7.76 -1.39 3.17
C GLN A 60 8.78 -2.08 2.26
N SER A 61 9.44 -3.14 2.75
CA SER A 61 10.44 -3.90 1.99
C SER A 61 9.85 -4.62 0.76
N ALA A 62 8.56 -4.98 0.82
CA ALA A 62 7.83 -5.59 -0.28
C ALA A 62 7.30 -4.57 -1.30
N GLY A 63 7.53 -3.27 -1.06
CA GLY A 63 7.17 -2.20 -1.99
C GLY A 63 5.71 -1.75 -1.91
N LEU A 64 5.00 -2.07 -0.81
CA LEU A 64 3.65 -1.55 -0.56
C LEU A 64 3.72 -0.03 -0.33
N ARG A 65 3.00 0.74 -1.14
CA ARG A 65 3.06 2.21 -1.14
C ARG A 65 1.67 2.82 -1.12
N ARG A 66 1.53 3.99 -0.50
CA ARG A 66 0.31 4.82 -0.60
C ARG A 66 0.19 5.41 -2.01
N LEU A 67 -1.04 5.62 -2.47
CA LEU A 67 -1.28 6.39 -3.69
C LEU A 67 -0.76 7.82 -3.58
N SER A 68 -0.31 8.35 -4.71
CA SER A 68 0.06 9.77 -4.81
C SER A 68 -1.17 10.66 -4.64
N THR A 69 -1.00 11.79 -3.95
CA THR A 69 -2.03 12.81 -3.87
C THR A 69 -2.17 13.55 -5.20
N THR A 70 -3.32 14.18 -5.41
CA THR A 70 -3.60 14.99 -6.60
C THR A 70 -2.61 16.13 -6.77
N ASP A 71 -2.17 16.77 -5.69
CA ASP A 71 -1.20 17.86 -5.75
C ASP A 71 0.19 17.37 -6.18
N ARG A 72 0.65 16.23 -5.63
CA ARG A 72 1.88 15.58 -6.12
C ARG A 72 1.79 15.20 -7.59
N LEU A 73 0.61 14.82 -8.06
CA LEU A 73 0.38 14.50 -9.47
C LEU A 73 0.45 15.75 -10.35
N LYS A 74 -0.09 16.90 -9.92
CA LYS A 74 0.02 18.18 -10.64
C LYS A 74 1.48 18.62 -10.78
N ASP A 75 2.26 18.51 -9.70
CA ASP A 75 3.68 18.84 -9.70
C ASP A 75 4.46 17.94 -10.67
N ALA A 76 4.15 16.64 -10.65
CA ALA A 76 4.75 15.66 -11.56
C ALA A 76 4.42 15.98 -13.03
N ILE A 77 3.15 16.29 -13.35
CA ILE A 77 2.74 16.67 -14.72
C ILE A 77 3.45 17.96 -15.16
N THR A 78 3.56 18.95 -14.28
CA THR A 78 4.25 20.22 -14.57
C THR A 78 5.73 19.96 -14.88
N THR A 79 6.38 19.10 -14.09
CA THR A 79 7.78 18.71 -14.31
C THR A 79 7.97 17.97 -15.64
N LEU A 80 7.05 17.07 -15.98
CA LEU A 80 7.11 16.27 -17.21
C LEU A 80 6.85 17.07 -18.49
N LYS A 81 6.14 18.20 -18.41
CA LYS A 81 5.88 19.09 -19.56
C LYS A 81 7.11 19.87 -20.02
N GLY A 82 8.23 19.80 -19.29
CA GLY A 82 9.41 20.61 -19.57
C GLY A 82 9.21 22.07 -19.15
N ARG A 83 10.32 22.81 -19.04
CA ARG A 83 10.27 24.27 -18.93
C ARG A 83 9.70 24.90 -20.18
#